data_AF-A0A0D1VVW3-F1
#
_entry.id   AF-A0A0D1VVW3-F1
#
_cell.length_a   1.000
_cell.length_b   1.000
_cell.length_c   1.000
_cell.angle_alpha   90.00
_cell.angle_beta   90.00
_cell.angle_gamma   90.00
#
_symmetry.space_group_name_H-M   'P 1'
#
loop_
_entity.id
_entity.type
_entity.pdbx_description
1 polymer ?
#
loop_
_entity_poly.entity_id
_entity_poly.type
_entity_poly.pdbx_seq_one_letter_code
_entity_poly.pdbx_strand_id
1 'polypeptide(L)'
;MLFKPSSRLLAAMTNYNITCTSDIVCPWCSIGHSRLSKAIAEHKKTYPDDKFHLKYLPFYLNPPPQLTSKNGPIPPPFPVESRNRREYYASKFGPERAKQIEAMMLQTAAGEGLNFSFGGKTGISRNGHRLVHWAQNHGGEESQNEVMLGLWRRYFEQEVDITTLETLIEVGLEAGLGTRDEIKAYLESGKDGEEVDSIAEEARLKGISGVPHYEINDHWEVSGAQDPLAFRKLFLRWKDLEAKGQVSSPPAQSVKGNGCL
;
A
#
# COMPACT_ATOMS: atom_id res chain seq x y z
N MET A 1 -49.71 -28.82 -3.64
CA MET A 1 -48.29 -28.65 -3.29
C MET A 1 -47.82 -27.31 -3.81
N LEU A 2 -47.73 -26.31 -2.94
CA LEU A 2 -47.23 -24.98 -3.29
C LEU A 2 -45.71 -25.00 -3.13
N PHE A 3 -44.98 -24.87 -4.24
CA PHE A 3 -43.54 -24.61 -4.23
C PHE A 3 -43.31 -23.26 -3.55
N LYS A 4 -42.75 -23.27 -2.33
CA LYS A 4 -42.15 -22.06 -1.76
C LYS A 4 -40.92 -21.71 -2.60
N PRO A 5 -40.80 -20.47 -3.10
CA PRO A 5 -39.55 -20.03 -3.68
C PRO A 5 -38.50 -20.11 -2.58
N SER A 6 -37.41 -20.82 -2.84
CA SER A 6 -36.22 -20.80 -2.01
C SER A 6 -35.84 -19.33 -1.81
N SER A 7 -36.03 -18.84 -0.59
CA SER A 7 -35.44 -17.60 -0.16
C SER A 7 -33.96 -17.73 -0.46
N ARG A 8 -33.45 -16.96 -1.42
CA ARG A 8 -32.03 -16.63 -1.44
C ARG A 8 -31.76 -16.15 -0.02
N LEU A 9 -31.05 -16.96 0.77
CA LEU A 9 -30.37 -16.41 1.93
C LEU A 9 -29.57 -15.25 1.33
N LEU A 10 -29.95 -14.01 1.67
CA LEU A 10 -29.02 -12.92 1.58
C LEU A 10 -27.81 -13.42 2.36
N ALA A 11 -26.75 -13.78 1.65
CA ALA A 11 -25.54 -14.26 2.29
C ALA A 11 -25.16 -13.19 3.31
N ALA A 12 -24.99 -13.58 4.58
CA ALA A 12 -24.65 -12.64 5.63
C ALA A 12 -23.48 -11.76 5.18
N MET A 13 -23.53 -10.49 5.57
CA MET A 13 -22.47 -9.53 5.28
C MET A 13 -21.13 -10.10 5.79
N THR A 14 -20.14 -10.10 4.91
CA THR A 14 -18.77 -10.52 5.22
C THR A 14 -17.88 -9.29 5.34
N ASN A 15 -17.01 -9.27 6.36
CA ASN A 15 -15.89 -8.35 6.42
C ASN A 15 -14.63 -9.01 5.85
N TYR A 16 -13.91 -8.29 5.00
CA TYR A 16 -12.59 -8.65 4.50
C TYR A 16 -11.57 -7.67 5.04
N ASN A 17 -10.75 -8.11 5.98
CA ASN A 17 -9.61 -7.36 6.49
C ASN A 17 -8.39 -7.69 5.63
N ILE A 18 -7.82 -6.69 4.97
CA ILE A 18 -6.72 -6.84 4.04
C ILE A 18 -5.57 -5.97 4.52
N THR A 19 -4.45 -6.59 4.85
CA THR A 19 -3.20 -5.87 5.17
C THR A 19 -2.25 -6.00 3.99
N CYS A 20 -1.78 -4.87 3.47
CA CYS A 20 -0.88 -4.79 2.33
C CYS A 20 0.47 -4.23 2.78
N THR A 21 1.49 -5.10 2.85
CA THR A 21 2.88 -4.67 3.01
C THR A 21 3.38 -4.14 1.66
N SER A 22 3.78 -2.87 1.64
CA SER A 22 3.95 -2.10 0.40
C SER A 22 5.08 -1.08 0.51
N ASP A 23 5.68 -0.71 -0.63
CA ASP A 23 6.59 0.43 -0.73
C ASP A 23 6.05 1.46 -1.74
N ILE A 24 6.10 2.74 -1.39
CA ILE A 24 5.57 3.85 -2.21
C ILE A 24 6.39 4.09 -3.49
N VAL A 25 7.64 3.60 -3.53
CA VAL A 25 8.49 3.63 -4.73
C VAL A 25 8.40 2.34 -5.57
N CYS A 26 7.56 1.37 -5.16
CA CYS A 26 7.36 0.12 -5.90
C CYS A 26 6.23 0.24 -6.94
N PRO A 27 6.51 0.11 -8.24
CA PRO A 27 5.48 0.21 -9.29
C PRO A 27 4.47 -0.92 -9.21
N TRP A 28 4.92 -2.12 -8.80
CA TRP A 28 4.04 -3.27 -8.61
C TRP A 28 3.08 -3.08 -7.44
N CYS A 29 3.40 -2.26 -6.44
CA CYS A 29 2.47 -1.96 -5.35
C CYS A 29 1.27 -1.13 -5.84
N SER A 30 1.51 -0.12 -6.67
CA SER A 30 0.46 0.68 -7.29
C SER A 30 -0.39 -0.15 -8.28
N ILE A 31 0.26 -0.98 -9.12
CA ILE A 31 -0.43 -1.93 -10.01
C ILE A 31 -1.27 -2.94 -9.20
N GLY A 32 -0.71 -3.49 -8.12
CA GLY A 32 -1.38 -4.43 -7.24
C GLY A 32 -2.59 -3.81 -6.56
N HIS A 33 -2.49 -2.57 -6.10
CA HIS A 33 -3.64 -1.82 -5.60
C HIS A 33 -4.75 -1.71 -6.64
N SER A 34 -4.44 -1.30 -7.88
CA SER A 34 -5.43 -1.24 -8.96
C SER A 34 -6.12 -2.58 -9.20
N ARG A 35 -5.35 -3.68 -9.22
CA ARG A 35 -5.88 -5.05 -9.40
C ARG A 35 -6.77 -5.50 -8.24
N LEU A 36 -6.37 -5.23 -7.00
CA LEU A 36 -7.18 -5.50 -5.81
C LEU A 36 -8.48 -4.71 -5.86
N SER A 37 -8.42 -3.40 -6.16
CA SER A 37 -9.58 -2.53 -6.26
C SER A 37 -10.58 -3.01 -7.33
N LYS A 38 -10.10 -3.49 -8.48
CA LYS A 38 -10.94 -4.14 -9.51
C LYS A 38 -11.62 -5.41 -8.99
N ALA A 39 -10.88 -6.26 -8.28
CA ALA A 39 -11.43 -7.49 -7.70
C ALA A 39 -12.51 -7.19 -6.66
N ILE A 40 -12.30 -6.19 -5.80
CA ILE A 40 -13.29 -5.73 -4.81
C ILE A 40 -14.53 -5.19 -5.51
N ALA A 41 -14.37 -4.33 -6.52
CA ALA A 41 -15.49 -3.76 -7.27
C ALA A 41 -16.32 -4.86 -7.96
N GLU A 42 -15.67 -5.85 -8.57
CA GLU A 42 -16.34 -7.00 -9.19
C GLU A 42 -17.06 -7.88 -8.17
N HIS A 43 -16.46 -8.11 -7.00
CA HIS A 43 -17.10 -8.85 -5.91
C HIS A 43 -18.37 -8.16 -5.42
N LYS A 44 -18.31 -6.84 -5.20
CA LYS A 44 -19.44 -6.03 -4.74
C LYS A 44 -20.62 -5.99 -5.71
N LYS A 45 -20.44 -6.27 -7.01
CA LYS A 45 -21.58 -6.46 -7.94
C LYS A 45 -22.46 -7.64 -7.55
N THR A 46 -21.87 -8.67 -6.93
CA THR A 46 -22.60 -9.88 -6.48
C THR A 46 -22.97 -9.78 -5.00
N TYR A 47 -22.10 -9.20 -4.17
CA TYR A 47 -22.27 -9.06 -2.72
C TYR A 47 -22.12 -7.59 -2.30
N PRO A 48 -23.14 -6.75 -2.54
CA PRO A 48 -23.03 -5.30 -2.33
C PRO A 48 -22.85 -4.89 -0.86
N ASP A 49 -23.30 -5.72 0.08
CA ASP A 49 -23.24 -5.44 1.51
C ASP A 49 -21.86 -5.75 2.13
N ASP A 50 -21.05 -6.60 1.48
CA ASP A 50 -19.73 -7.01 1.98
C ASP A 50 -18.78 -5.81 2.11
N LYS A 51 -18.00 -5.79 3.19
CA LYS A 51 -17.09 -4.70 3.55
C LYS A 51 -15.65 -5.14 3.39
N PHE A 52 -14.82 -4.21 2.93
CA PHE A 52 -13.39 -4.42 2.72
C PHE A 52 -12.65 -3.32 3.46
N HIS A 53 -11.78 -3.72 4.38
CA HIS A 53 -10.96 -2.85 5.20
C HIS A 53 -9.51 -3.04 4.76
N LEU A 54 -8.88 -2.00 4.23
CA LEU A 54 -7.54 -2.08 3.64
C LEU A 54 -6.57 -1.23 4.43
N LYS A 55 -5.54 -1.88 4.98
CA LYS A 55 -4.45 -1.23 5.71
C LYS A 55 -3.13 -1.44 4.99
N TYR A 56 -2.29 -0.42 4.93
CA TYR A 56 -0.93 -0.51 4.44
C TYR A 56 0.08 -0.60 5.58
N LEU A 57 1.08 -1.47 5.41
CA LEU A 57 2.27 -1.52 6.24
C LEU A 57 3.51 -1.15 5.40
N PRO A 58 4.46 -0.41 5.99
CA PRO A 58 5.67 -0.01 5.29
C PRO A 58 6.56 -1.20 4.95
N PHE A 59 7.20 -1.11 3.79
CA PHE A 59 8.33 -1.91 3.39
C PHE A 59 9.34 -1.01 2.69
N TYR A 60 10.63 -1.29 2.87
CA TYR A 60 11.69 -0.61 2.15
C TYR A 60 12.35 -1.53 1.13
N LEU A 61 12.09 -1.27 -0.17
CA LEU A 61 12.86 -1.84 -1.27
C LEU A 61 14.31 -1.36 -1.22
N ASN A 62 14.50 -0.12 -0.76
CA ASN A 62 15.81 0.52 -0.56
C ASN A 62 15.89 0.99 0.91
N PRO A 63 16.31 0.11 1.83
CA PRO A 63 16.30 0.43 3.25
C PRO A 63 17.29 1.57 3.56
N PRO A 64 16.95 2.47 4.51
CA PRO A 64 17.83 3.54 4.91
C PRO A 64 19.09 3.02 5.62
N PRO A 65 20.17 3.82 5.73
CA PRO A 65 21.48 3.34 6.19
C PRO A 65 21.46 2.66 7.56
N GLN A 66 20.66 3.14 8.51
CA GLN A 66 20.53 2.55 9.84
C GLN A 66 19.99 1.11 9.84
N LEU A 67 19.30 0.69 8.78
CA LEU A 67 18.77 -0.67 8.63
C LEU A 67 19.68 -1.60 7.79
N THR A 68 20.75 -1.07 7.18
CA THR A 68 21.64 -1.87 6.32
C THR A 68 23.07 -1.98 6.84
N SER A 69 23.46 -1.12 7.78
CA SER A 69 24.80 -1.15 8.39
C SER A 69 24.70 -1.09 9.90
N LYS A 70 25.55 -1.87 10.59
CA LYS A 70 25.78 -1.72 12.03
C LYS A 70 26.24 -0.28 12.28
N ASN A 71 25.47 0.48 13.06
CA ASN A 71 25.66 1.92 13.30
C ASN A 71 25.52 2.82 12.06
N GLY A 72 24.71 2.42 11.06
CA GLY A 72 24.36 3.33 9.97
C GLY A 72 23.66 4.59 10.49
N PRO A 73 23.98 5.79 9.98
CA PRO A 73 23.38 7.02 10.48
C PRO A 73 21.88 7.05 10.16
N ILE A 74 21.08 7.58 11.09
CA ILE A 74 19.69 7.93 10.80
C ILE A 74 19.71 9.16 9.89
N PRO A 75 19.12 9.11 8.68
CA PRO A 75 19.05 10.28 7.80
C PRO A 75 18.31 11.43 8.48
N PRO A 76 18.71 12.70 8.23
CA PRO A 76 17.90 13.82 8.67
C PRO A 76 16.49 13.73 8.06
N PRO A 77 15.44 14.23 8.73
CA PRO A 77 14.11 14.26 8.16
C PRO A 77 14.09 14.99 6.82
N PHE A 78 14.70 16.18 6.72
CA PHE A 78 14.88 16.92 5.47
C PHE A 78 16.16 17.78 5.53
N PRO A 79 16.76 18.12 4.38
CA PRO A 79 16.49 17.56 3.04
C PRO A 79 16.97 16.10 2.93
N VAL A 80 16.28 15.30 2.11
CA VAL A 80 16.67 13.93 1.77
C VAL A 80 17.28 13.92 0.37
N GLU A 81 18.41 13.23 0.19
CA GLU A 81 19.02 13.06 -1.13
C GLU A 81 18.14 12.18 -2.02
N SER A 82 17.85 12.66 -3.23
CA SER A 82 17.21 11.92 -4.29
C SER A 82 18.08 11.89 -5.55
N ARG A 83 17.87 10.87 -6.38
CA ARG A 83 18.67 10.58 -7.58
C ARG A 83 17.76 10.48 -8.79
N ASN A 84 18.28 10.77 -9.98
CA ASN A 84 17.54 10.54 -11.21
C ASN A 84 17.09 9.08 -11.28
N ARG A 85 15.79 8.86 -11.50
CA ARG A 85 15.20 7.51 -11.44
C ARG A 85 15.73 6.58 -12.53
N ARG A 86 15.94 7.07 -13.75
CA ARG A 86 16.49 6.26 -14.85
C ARG A 86 17.93 5.87 -14.59
N GLU A 87 18.75 6.80 -14.12
CA GLU A 87 20.15 6.52 -13.73
C GLU A 87 20.21 5.52 -12.58
N TYR A 88 19.34 5.66 -11.58
CA TYR A 88 19.22 4.71 -10.49
C TYR A 88 18.87 3.30 -10.99
N TYR A 89 17.88 3.14 -11.88
CA TYR A 89 17.57 1.83 -12.46
C TYR A 89 18.70 1.28 -13.33
N ALA A 90 19.35 2.13 -14.14
CA ALA A 90 20.47 1.72 -14.99
C ALA A 90 21.68 1.24 -14.15
N SER A 91 21.99 1.93 -13.04
CA SER A 91 23.05 1.50 -12.12
C SER A 91 22.72 0.19 -11.38
N LYS A 92 21.44 -0.02 -11.02
CA LYS A 92 21.00 -1.21 -10.27
C LYS A 92 20.88 -2.46 -11.14
N PHE A 93 20.39 -2.33 -12.37
CA PHE A 93 20.04 -3.46 -13.24
C PHE A 93 20.89 -3.56 -14.52
N GLY A 94 21.68 -2.53 -14.83
CA GLY A 94 22.31 -2.35 -16.13
C GLY A 94 21.39 -1.59 -17.11
N PRO A 95 21.95 -0.76 -18.02
CA PRO A 95 21.18 0.16 -18.85
C PRO A 95 20.17 -0.52 -19.77
N GLU A 96 20.55 -1.62 -20.42
CA GLU A 96 19.66 -2.34 -21.33
C GLU A 96 18.52 -3.05 -20.59
N ARG A 97 18.83 -3.65 -19.43
CA ARG A 97 17.81 -4.28 -18.59
C ARG A 97 16.86 -3.24 -17.98
N ALA A 98 17.37 -2.07 -17.60
CA ALA A 98 16.57 -0.96 -17.10
C ALA A 98 15.53 -0.50 -18.13
N LYS A 99 15.91 -0.36 -19.41
CA LYS A 99 14.97 -0.03 -20.50
C LYS A 99 13.87 -1.09 -20.67
N GLN A 100 14.22 -2.38 -20.57
CA GLN A 100 13.24 -3.47 -20.64
C GLN A 100 12.26 -3.44 -19.45
N ILE A 101 12.78 -3.16 -18.24
CA ILE A 101 11.97 -3.02 -17.03
C ILE A 101 11.03 -1.82 -17.19
N GLU A 102 11.52 -0.66 -17.63
CA GLU A 102 10.72 0.53 -17.94
C GLU A 102 9.58 0.19 -18.91
N ALA A 103 9.88 -0.40 -20.07
CA ALA A 103 8.88 -0.76 -21.06
C ALA A 103 7.81 -1.72 -20.51
N MET A 104 8.22 -2.76 -19.77
CA MET A 104 7.30 -3.71 -19.14
C MET A 104 6.38 -3.03 -18.12
N MET A 105 6.93 -2.14 -17.29
CA MET A 105 6.16 -1.43 -16.27
C MET A 105 5.12 -0.51 -16.91
N LEU A 106 5.52 0.28 -17.92
CA LEU A 106 4.61 1.17 -18.64
C LEU A 106 3.49 0.39 -19.34
N GLN A 107 3.83 -0.70 -20.04
CA GLN A 107 2.85 -1.55 -20.71
C GLN A 107 1.86 -2.17 -19.71
N THR A 108 2.36 -2.69 -18.59
CA THR A 108 1.50 -3.33 -17.58
C THR A 108 0.60 -2.31 -16.89
N ALA A 109 1.14 -1.16 -16.51
CA ALA A 109 0.37 -0.06 -15.91
C ALA A 109 -0.75 0.43 -16.86
N ALA A 110 -0.44 0.60 -18.14
CA ALA A 110 -1.43 0.98 -19.15
C ALA A 110 -2.56 -0.07 -19.27
N GLY A 111 -2.22 -1.36 -19.23
CA GLY A 111 -3.21 -2.45 -19.17
C GLY A 111 -4.11 -2.39 -17.93
N GLU A 112 -3.62 -1.79 -16.85
CA GLU A 112 -4.41 -1.54 -15.64
C GLU A 112 -5.16 -0.20 -15.63
N GLY A 113 -5.04 0.62 -16.67
CA GLY A 113 -5.63 1.96 -16.74
C GLY A 113 -4.83 3.04 -16.01
N LEU A 114 -3.57 2.77 -15.67
CA LEU A 114 -2.66 3.71 -15.01
C LEU A 114 -1.76 4.38 -16.05
N ASN A 115 -1.63 5.71 -15.98
CA ASN A 115 -0.83 6.48 -16.93
C ASN A 115 0.59 6.70 -16.41
N PHE A 116 1.35 5.62 -16.24
CA PHE A 116 2.72 5.72 -15.74
C PHE A 116 3.62 6.49 -16.70
N SER A 117 4.53 7.27 -16.13
CA SER A 117 5.70 7.86 -16.75
C SER A 117 6.95 7.50 -15.94
N PHE A 118 8.10 7.45 -16.62
CA PHE A 118 9.33 6.90 -16.06
C PHE A 118 10.51 7.90 -16.01
N GLY A 119 10.27 9.17 -15.71
CA GLY A 119 11.29 10.18 -15.42
C GLY A 119 11.45 10.48 -13.93
N GLY A 120 11.72 11.73 -13.57
CA GLY A 120 11.74 12.18 -12.18
C GLY A 120 12.90 11.66 -11.33
N LYS A 121 12.72 11.73 -10.00
CA LYS A 121 13.72 11.34 -9.00
C LYS A 121 13.20 10.25 -8.07
N THR A 122 14.10 9.50 -7.46
CA THR A 122 13.84 8.45 -6.46
C THR A 122 14.82 8.57 -5.29
N GLY A 123 14.41 8.12 -4.11
CA GLY A 123 15.29 8.07 -2.94
C GLY A 123 14.69 7.19 -1.84
N ILE A 124 15.12 7.43 -0.60
CA ILE A 124 14.65 6.72 0.58
C ILE A 124 13.17 7.06 0.84
N SER A 125 12.31 6.06 0.93
CA SER A 125 10.85 6.23 1.08
C SER A 125 10.37 6.46 2.53
N ARG A 126 11.28 6.49 3.50
CA ARG A 126 10.99 6.57 4.94
C ARG A 126 10.00 7.68 5.31
N ASN A 127 10.20 8.91 4.86
CA ASN A 127 9.30 10.01 5.22
C ASN A 127 7.91 9.89 4.58
N GLY A 128 7.82 9.31 3.37
CA GLY A 128 6.51 9.01 2.79
C GLY A 128 5.78 7.93 3.58
N HIS A 129 6.50 6.91 4.07
CA HIS A 129 5.92 5.91 4.99
C HIS A 129 5.52 6.49 6.35
N ARG A 130 6.26 7.47 6.88
CA ARG A 130 5.84 8.26 8.06
C ARG A 130 4.54 9.01 7.80
N LEU A 131 4.39 9.66 6.65
CA LEU A 131 3.14 10.33 6.25
C LEU A 131 1.97 9.33 6.17
N VAL A 132 2.19 8.15 5.58
CA VAL A 132 1.18 7.06 5.50
C VAL A 132 0.80 6.55 6.89
N HIS A 133 1.77 6.38 7.79
CA HIS A 133 1.52 5.96 9.18
C HIS A 133 0.73 7.02 9.95
N TRP A 134 1.11 8.29 9.80
CA TRP A 134 0.40 9.40 10.42
C TRP A 134 -1.04 9.52 9.92
N ALA A 135 -1.25 9.34 8.61
CA ALA A 135 -2.58 9.31 7.99
C ALA A 135 -3.48 8.22 8.58
N GLN A 136 -2.95 7.02 8.76
CA GLN A 136 -3.67 5.93 9.42
C GLN A 136 -4.10 6.28 10.85
N ASN A 137 -3.24 6.96 11.61
CA ASN A 137 -3.51 7.30 13.01
C ASN A 137 -4.49 8.47 13.18
N HIS A 138 -4.57 9.38 12.19
CA HIS A 138 -5.37 10.62 12.29
C HIS A 138 -6.68 10.54 11.50
N GLY A 139 -6.68 9.91 10.33
CA GLY A 139 -7.82 9.82 9.42
C GLY A 139 -8.25 8.39 9.06
N GLY A 140 -7.62 7.37 9.66
CA GLY A 140 -7.98 5.97 9.45
C GLY A 140 -7.60 5.44 8.06
N GLU A 141 -8.26 4.35 7.66
CA GLU A 141 -7.96 3.65 6.40
C GLU A 141 -8.18 4.52 5.16
N GLU A 142 -9.18 5.40 5.18
CA GLU A 142 -9.53 6.27 4.06
C GLU A 142 -8.40 7.27 3.79
N SER A 143 -7.99 8.03 4.81
CA SER A 143 -6.86 8.96 4.68
C SER A 143 -5.54 8.24 4.39
N GLN A 144 -5.31 7.05 4.96
CA GLN A 144 -4.14 6.25 4.62
C GLN A 144 -4.10 5.90 3.12
N ASN A 145 -5.24 5.47 2.57
CA ASN A 145 -5.37 5.12 1.17
C ASN A 145 -5.20 6.33 0.25
N GLU A 146 -5.79 7.48 0.60
CA GLU A 146 -5.62 8.73 -0.17
C GLU A 146 -4.16 9.19 -0.21
N VAL A 147 -3.41 9.08 0.89
CA VAL A 147 -1.97 9.37 0.89
C VAL A 147 -1.20 8.42 -0.03
N MET A 148 -1.48 7.11 0.03
CA MET A 148 -0.82 6.12 -0.84
C MET A 148 -1.08 6.42 -2.32
N LEU A 149 -2.33 6.69 -2.68
CA LEU A 149 -2.73 7.07 -4.03
C LEU A 149 -2.06 8.38 -4.48
N GLY A 150 -2.04 9.38 -3.60
CA GLY A 150 -1.39 10.68 -3.86
C GLY A 150 0.11 10.55 -4.11
N LEU A 151 0.81 9.73 -3.33
CA LEU A 151 2.24 9.46 -3.50
C LEU A 151 2.52 8.71 -4.80
N TRP A 152 1.75 7.66 -5.10
CA TRP A 152 1.90 6.91 -6.34
C TRP A 152 1.62 7.75 -7.56
N ARG A 153 0.57 8.58 -7.55
CA ARG A 153 0.26 9.51 -8.65
C ARG A 153 1.41 10.48 -8.90
N ARG A 154 1.92 11.12 -7.85
CA ARG A 154 3.07 12.03 -7.95
C ARG A 154 4.32 11.35 -8.49
N TYR A 155 4.64 10.18 -7.96
CA TYR A 155 5.86 9.48 -8.33
C TYR A 155 5.78 8.80 -9.70
N PHE A 156 4.72 8.05 -9.97
CA PHE A 156 4.59 7.22 -11.15
C PHE A 156 3.93 7.91 -12.33
N GLU A 157 3.08 8.92 -12.15
CA GLU A 157 2.39 9.57 -13.27
C GLU A 157 2.92 10.98 -13.55
N GLN A 158 3.37 11.69 -12.52
CA GLN A 158 3.75 13.11 -12.61
C GLN A 158 5.27 13.34 -12.53
N GLU A 159 6.06 12.28 -12.32
CA GLU A 159 7.52 12.35 -12.20
C GLU A 159 8.03 13.27 -11.07
N VAL A 160 7.21 13.50 -10.05
CA VAL A 160 7.51 14.35 -8.90
C VAL A 160 8.37 13.61 -7.89
N ASP A 161 9.31 14.34 -7.27
CA ASP A 161 10.18 13.83 -6.22
C ASP A 161 9.46 13.73 -4.86
N ILE A 162 8.99 12.53 -4.53
CA ILE A 162 8.27 12.24 -3.29
C ILE A 162 9.17 12.17 -2.03
N THR A 163 10.47 12.47 -2.14
CA THR A 163 11.35 12.59 -0.96
C THR A 163 11.40 14.01 -0.40
N THR A 164 10.77 14.98 -1.07
CA THR A 164 10.81 16.39 -0.65
C THR A 164 9.73 16.71 0.38
N LEU A 165 10.05 17.64 1.29
CA LEU A 165 9.11 18.10 2.32
C LEU A 165 7.83 18.65 1.68
N GLU A 166 7.97 19.48 0.64
CA GLU A 166 6.84 20.13 0.00
C GLU A 166 5.90 19.17 -0.68
N THR A 167 6.42 18.19 -1.41
CA THR A 167 5.58 17.16 -2.02
C THR A 167 4.79 16.38 -0.97
N LEU A 168 5.41 16.04 0.17
CA LEU A 168 4.73 15.32 1.24
C LEU A 168 3.68 16.18 1.96
N ILE A 169 3.93 17.48 2.12
CA ILE A 169 2.94 18.42 2.65
C ILE A 169 1.72 18.47 1.73
N GLU A 170 1.92 18.63 0.41
CA GLU A 170 0.83 18.70 -0.56
C GLU A 170 -0.02 17.42 -0.57
N VAL A 171 0.61 16.24 -0.51
CA VAL A 171 -0.11 14.96 -0.39
C VAL A 171 -0.96 14.93 0.87
N GLY A 172 -0.39 15.33 2.02
CA GLY A 172 -1.11 15.33 3.29
C GLY A 172 -2.32 16.28 3.29
N LEU A 173 -2.18 17.44 2.62
CA LEU A 173 -3.28 18.41 2.45
C LEU A 173 -4.40 17.86 1.59
N GLU A 174 -4.07 17.25 0.44
CA GLU A 174 -5.04 16.65 -0.47
C GLU A 174 -5.79 15.47 0.17
N ALA A 175 -5.11 14.72 1.05
CA ALA A 175 -5.71 13.63 1.82
C ALA A 175 -6.48 14.10 3.08
N GLY A 176 -6.57 15.42 3.33
CA GLY A 176 -7.34 15.99 4.44
C GLY A 176 -6.75 15.75 5.83
N LEU A 177 -5.43 15.54 5.96
CA LEU A 177 -4.79 15.17 7.23
C LEU A 177 -4.71 16.28 8.28
N GLY A 178 -4.85 17.54 7.86
CA GLY A 178 -4.72 18.70 8.74
C GLY A 178 -4.28 19.94 7.99
N THR A 179 -3.81 20.93 8.74
CA THR A 179 -3.25 22.16 8.20
C THR A 179 -1.83 21.95 7.69
N ARG A 180 -1.38 22.84 6.80
CA ARG A 180 -0.02 22.83 6.25
C ARG A 180 1.04 22.83 7.36
N ASP A 181 0.84 23.64 8.39
CA ASP A 181 1.79 23.79 9.50
C ASP A 181 1.86 22.54 10.38
N GLU A 182 0.73 21.87 10.64
CA GLU A 182 0.70 20.59 11.38
C GLU A 182 1.44 19.49 10.62
N ILE A 183 1.17 19.35 9.32
CA ILE A 183 1.82 18.35 8.46
C ILE A 183 3.33 18.62 8.40
N LYS A 184 3.72 19.88 8.19
CA LYS A 184 5.11 20.30 8.15
C LYS A 184 5.83 20.01 9.47
N ALA A 185 5.25 20.43 10.60
CA ALA A 185 5.84 20.22 11.91
C ALA A 185 6.03 18.73 12.22
N TYR A 186 5.05 17.89 11.87
CA TYR A 186 5.16 16.44 11.97
C TYR A 186 6.34 15.91 11.14
N LEU A 187 6.40 16.26 9.87
CA LEU A 187 7.43 15.78 8.93
C LEU A 187 8.84 16.20 9.37
N GLU A 188 9.04 17.48 9.72
CA GLU A 188 10.34 18.03 10.17
C GLU A 188 10.80 17.47 11.52
N SER A 189 9.87 17.10 12.40
CA SER A 189 10.22 16.56 13.74
C SER A 189 10.91 15.20 13.72
N GLY A 190 10.80 14.43 12.64
CA GLY A 190 11.28 13.04 12.61
C GLY A 190 10.41 12.03 13.38
N LYS A 191 9.31 12.47 14.02
CA LYS A 191 8.37 11.64 14.80
C LYS A 191 7.86 10.41 14.02
N ASP A 192 7.65 9.31 14.74
CA ASP A 192 7.25 7.96 14.25
C ASP A 192 8.26 7.30 13.30
N GLY A 193 9.44 7.88 13.12
CA GLY A 193 10.46 7.28 12.26
C GLY A 193 10.92 5.90 12.70
N GLU A 194 11.18 5.71 14.00
CA GLU A 194 11.59 4.42 14.56
C GLU A 194 10.48 3.37 14.48
N GLU A 195 9.23 3.79 14.71
CA GLU A 195 8.05 2.92 14.61
C GLU A 195 7.89 2.37 13.18
N VAL A 196 7.96 3.25 12.17
CA VAL A 196 7.88 2.85 10.77
C VAL A 196 9.04 1.95 10.36
N ASP A 197 10.25 2.22 10.87
CA ASP A 197 11.42 1.37 10.65
C ASP A 197 11.22 -0.02 11.28
N SER A 198 10.67 -0.10 12.49
CA SER A 198 10.36 -1.36 13.18
C SER A 198 9.35 -2.20 12.40
N ILE A 199 8.23 -1.59 11.96
CA ILE A 199 7.20 -2.29 11.19
C ILE A 199 7.77 -2.85 9.88
N ALA A 200 8.64 -2.08 9.20
CA ALA A 200 9.29 -2.52 7.96
C ALA A 200 10.27 -3.70 8.19
N GLU A 201 10.98 -3.72 9.32
CA GLU A 201 11.85 -4.84 9.69
C GLU A 201 11.05 -6.07 10.12
N GLU A 202 9.94 -5.90 10.83
CA GLU A 202 9.04 -7.01 11.17
C GLU A 202 8.53 -7.74 9.92
N ALA A 203 8.19 -7.01 8.86
CA ALA A 203 7.82 -7.61 7.59
C ALA A 203 8.94 -8.53 7.04
N ARG A 204 10.20 -8.10 7.13
CA ARG A 204 11.35 -8.93 6.73
C ARG A 204 11.53 -10.14 7.63
N LEU A 205 11.37 -9.98 8.94
CA LEU A 205 11.45 -11.08 9.90
C LEU A 205 10.35 -12.14 9.69
N LYS A 206 9.18 -11.72 9.20
CA LYS A 206 8.10 -12.61 8.74
C LYS A 206 8.40 -13.31 7.41
N GLY A 207 9.55 -13.05 6.79
CA GLY A 207 9.95 -13.67 5.52
C GLY A 207 9.45 -12.95 4.27
N ILE A 208 8.82 -11.77 4.41
CA ILE A 208 8.41 -10.95 3.26
C ILE A 208 9.66 -10.38 2.60
N SER A 209 9.97 -10.89 1.39
CA SER A 209 11.16 -10.51 0.61
C SER A 209 10.84 -9.63 -0.60
N GLY A 210 9.55 -9.40 -0.88
CA GLY A 210 9.08 -8.59 -2.00
C GLY A 210 7.67 -8.05 -1.75
N VAL A 211 7.34 -6.96 -2.46
CA VAL A 211 6.07 -6.24 -2.32
C VAL A 211 5.42 -5.97 -3.68
N PRO A 212 4.08 -5.85 -3.77
CA PRO A 212 3.12 -5.89 -2.65
C PRO A 212 2.95 -7.30 -2.10
N HIS A 213 2.69 -7.41 -0.80
CA HIS A 213 2.33 -8.66 -0.14
C HIS A 213 1.04 -8.43 0.64
N TYR A 214 0.04 -9.27 0.43
CA TYR A 214 -1.27 -9.13 1.03
C TYR A 214 -1.55 -10.26 2.02
N GLU A 215 -1.99 -9.91 3.22
CA GLU A 215 -2.58 -10.80 4.20
C GLU A 215 -4.10 -10.54 4.21
N ILE A 216 -4.92 -11.58 4.01
CA ILE A 216 -6.38 -11.48 3.94
C ILE A 216 -6.98 -12.30 5.09
N ASN A 217 -7.76 -11.63 5.94
CA ASN A 217 -8.44 -12.20 7.11
C ASN A 217 -7.51 -13.01 8.02
N ASP A 218 -6.24 -12.61 8.10
CA ASP A 218 -5.17 -13.29 8.86
C ASP A 218 -5.06 -14.80 8.54
N HIS A 219 -5.47 -15.18 7.32
CA HIS A 219 -5.61 -16.58 6.91
C HIS A 219 -4.93 -16.90 5.58
N TRP A 220 -4.95 -15.97 4.62
CA TRP A 220 -4.31 -16.16 3.33
C TRP A 220 -3.28 -15.09 3.04
N GLU A 221 -2.19 -15.53 2.42
CA GLU A 221 -1.15 -14.66 1.90
C GLU A 221 -1.16 -14.65 0.37
N VAL A 222 -0.98 -13.47 -0.22
CA VAL A 222 -0.86 -13.27 -1.66
C VAL A 222 0.39 -12.44 -1.93
N SER A 223 1.37 -13.04 -2.60
CA SER A 223 2.62 -12.37 -2.95
C SER A 223 2.58 -11.79 -4.36
N GLY A 224 2.93 -10.50 -4.48
CA GLY A 224 3.02 -9.76 -5.74
C GLY A 224 1.69 -9.19 -6.22
N ALA A 225 1.76 -8.43 -7.31
CA ALA A 225 0.61 -7.85 -7.99
C ALA A 225 -0.18 -8.90 -8.78
N GLN A 226 -0.83 -9.85 -8.09
CA GLN A 226 -1.58 -10.94 -8.73
C GLN A 226 -2.78 -10.44 -9.53
N ASP A 227 -3.21 -11.24 -10.51
CA ASP A 227 -4.39 -10.97 -11.34
C ASP A 227 -5.65 -10.76 -10.47
N PRO A 228 -6.57 -9.83 -10.83
CA PRO A 228 -7.81 -9.60 -10.08
C PRO A 228 -8.62 -10.88 -9.80
N LEU A 229 -8.58 -11.87 -10.70
CA LEU A 229 -9.26 -13.14 -10.52
C LEU A 229 -8.70 -13.96 -9.35
N ALA A 230 -7.42 -13.82 -9.02
CA ALA A 230 -6.82 -14.49 -7.87
C ALA A 230 -7.47 -14.00 -6.56
N PHE A 231 -7.56 -12.69 -6.37
CA PHE A 231 -8.25 -12.08 -5.22
C PHE A 231 -9.74 -12.48 -5.18
N ARG A 232 -10.43 -12.42 -6.33
CA ARG A 232 -11.85 -12.81 -6.40
C ARG A 232 -12.08 -14.26 -6.00
N LYS A 233 -11.20 -15.19 -6.39
CA LYS A 233 -11.28 -16.60 -5.96
C LYS A 233 -11.16 -16.74 -4.44
N LEU A 234 -10.29 -15.97 -3.81
CA LEU A 234 -10.15 -15.94 -2.35
C LEU A 234 -11.41 -15.39 -1.68
N PHE A 235 -11.95 -14.26 -2.15
CA PHE A 235 -13.17 -13.68 -1.58
C PHE A 235 -14.35 -14.67 -1.63
N LEU A 236 -14.57 -15.31 -2.78
CA LEU A 236 -15.61 -16.33 -2.95
C LEU A 236 -15.36 -17.57 -2.08
N ARG A 237 -14.10 -18.00 -1.96
CA ARG A 237 -13.74 -19.10 -1.08
C ARG A 237 -14.08 -18.78 0.37
N TRP A 238 -13.89 -17.53 0.82
CA TRP A 238 -14.20 -17.13 2.19
C TRP A 238 -15.70 -17.19 2.45
N LYS A 239 -16.52 -16.69 1.50
CA LYS A 239 -17.99 -16.82 1.58
C LYS A 239 -18.43 -18.27 1.74
N ASP A 240 -17.83 -19.19 0.98
CA ASP A 240 -18.13 -20.62 1.05
C ASP A 240 -17.77 -21.22 2.42
N LEU A 241 -16.62 -20.82 3.00
CA LEU A 241 -16.20 -21.26 4.33
C LEU A 241 -17.14 -20.73 5.43
N GLU A 242 -17.57 -19.46 5.34
CA GLU A 242 -18.55 -18.88 6.28
C GLU A 242 -19.91 -19.56 6.17
N ALA A 243 -20.40 -19.81 4.95
CA ALA A 243 -21.66 -20.50 4.74
C ALA A 243 -21.66 -21.94 5.29
N LYS A 244 -20.48 -22.56 5.37
CA LYS A 244 -20.27 -23.89 5.98
C LYS A 244 -19.99 -23.84 7.48
N GLY A 245 -19.93 -22.65 8.09
CA GLY A 245 -19.60 -22.47 9.50
C GLY A 245 -18.16 -22.86 9.87
N GLN A 246 -17.24 -22.88 8.88
CA GLN A 246 -15.84 -23.26 9.08
C GLN A 246 -14.98 -22.07 9.52
N VAL A 247 -15.41 -20.86 9.17
CA VAL A 247 -14.83 -19.60 9.63
C VAL A 247 -15.98 -18.66 10.00
N SER A 248 -15.69 -17.67 10.83
CA SER A 248 -16.59 -16.55 11.11
C SER A 248 -16.11 -15.30 10.39
N SER A 249 -17.02 -14.39 10.03
CA SER A 249 -16.62 -13.06 9.58
C SER A 249 -15.74 -12.43 10.65
N PRO A 250 -14.55 -11.92 10.29
CA PRO A 250 -13.73 -11.21 11.24
C PRO A 250 -14.46 -9.93 11.66
N PRO A 251 -14.17 -9.41 12.87
CA PRO A 251 -14.59 -8.06 13.22
C PRO A 251 -13.97 -7.07 12.23
N ALA A 252 -14.65 -5.94 11.98
CA ALA A 252 -14.03 -4.84 11.26
C ALA A 252 -12.75 -4.42 11.99
N GLN A 253 -11.64 -4.22 11.25
CA GLN A 253 -10.40 -3.73 11.86
C GLN A 253 -10.66 -2.37 12.53
N SER A 254 -10.41 -2.28 13.84
CA SER A 254 -10.60 -1.05 14.59
C SER A 254 -9.50 -0.04 14.25
N VAL A 255 -9.88 1.23 14.04
CA VAL A 255 -8.99 2.37 13.74
C VAL A 255 -8.08 2.78 14.92
N LYS A 256 -8.08 2.04 16.02
CA LYS A 256 -7.23 2.40 17.16
C LYS A 256 -5.77 2.07 16.83
N GLY A 257 -5.03 3.09 16.39
CA GLY A 257 -3.59 3.13 16.51
C GLY A 257 -3.25 2.78 17.96
N ASN A 258 -2.50 1.70 18.14
CA ASN A 258 -1.87 1.42 19.43
C ASN A 258 -0.71 2.42 19.59
N GLY A 259 -1.05 3.68 19.84
CA GLY A 259 -0.15 4.62 20.48
C GLY A 259 -0.07 4.27 21.97
N CYS A 260 1.16 4.05 22.43
CA CYS A 260 1.61 3.85 23.81
C CYS A 260 1.31 2.50 24.47
N LEU A 261 2.37 1.70 24.61
CA LEU A 261 2.89 1.35 25.94
C LEU A 261 4.29 1.95 26.09
#